data_AF-A0A524EMS0-F1
#
_entry.id   AF-A0A524EMS0-F1
#
_cell.length_a   1.000
_cell.length_b   1.000
_cell.length_c   1.000
_cell.angle_alpha   90.00
_cell.angle_beta   90.00
_cell.angle_gamma   90.00
#
_symmetry.space_group_name_H-M   'P 1'
#
loop_
_entity.id
_entity.type
_entity.pdbx_description
1 polymer ?
#
loop_
_entity_poly.entity_id
_entity_poly.type
_entity_poly.pdbx_seq_one_letter_code
_entity_poly.pdbx_strand_id
1 'polypeptide(L)'
;MPENKDNFVLELKPCDRCGNAFMVKKGQIKPEQELICDNCIKLEERKKTLMLGVFDKVIEVENKMEDSINEMKSQLNVAKGKFNKQFFLEQIKRRADTLKKSIELVEKIEQTNDEKFIEEYVNLFEKIKKENFD
;
A
#
# COMPACT_ATOMS: atom_id res chain seq x y z
N MET A 1 -35.27 25.73 -40.32
CA MET A 1 -34.05 25.97 -39.51
C MET A 1 -33.96 24.86 -38.48
N PRO A 2 -32.84 24.15 -38.32
CA PRO A 2 -32.74 23.12 -37.29
C PRO A 2 -32.37 23.76 -35.95
N GLU A 3 -33.28 23.71 -34.98
CA GLU A 3 -33.03 24.11 -33.59
C GLU A 3 -32.37 22.93 -32.85
N ASN A 4 -31.04 22.89 -32.91
CA ASN A 4 -30.25 22.02 -32.07
C ASN A 4 -29.60 22.89 -31.00
N LYS A 5 -30.23 22.99 -29.82
CA LYS A 5 -29.63 23.60 -28.62
C LYS A 5 -29.98 22.76 -27.40
N ASP A 6 -29.33 21.61 -27.30
CA ASP A 6 -29.04 21.03 -25.99
C ASP A 6 -28.20 22.05 -25.22
N ASN A 7 -28.85 22.89 -24.43
CA ASN A 7 -28.17 23.86 -23.57
C ASN A 7 -27.38 23.06 -22.53
N PHE A 8 -26.06 23.00 -22.71
CA PHE A 8 -25.12 22.54 -21.68
C PHE A 8 -25.16 23.51 -20.49
N VAL A 9 -26.16 23.35 -19.62
CA VAL A 9 -26.26 24.12 -18.38
C VAL A 9 -25.40 23.44 -17.33
N LEU A 10 -24.32 24.12 -16.94
CA LEU A 10 -23.46 23.72 -15.82
C LEU A 10 -23.95 24.40 -14.53
N GLU A 11 -23.90 23.67 -13.43
CA GLU A 11 -24.15 24.17 -12.08
C GLU A 11 -22.90 24.00 -11.22
N LEU A 12 -22.62 24.97 -10.36
CA LEU A 12 -21.51 24.90 -9.41
C LEU A 12 -22.02 24.22 -8.13
N LYS A 13 -21.44 23.09 -7.76
CA LYS A 13 -21.81 22.36 -6.53
C LYS A 13 -20.56 22.01 -5.71
N PRO A 14 -20.65 22.00 -4.36
CA PRO A 14 -19.54 21.60 -3.51
C PRO A 14 -19.23 20.11 -3.66
N CYS A 15 -17.95 19.75 -3.67
CA CYS A 15 -17.49 18.37 -3.61
C CYS A 15 -17.75 17.80 -2.21
N ASP A 16 -18.35 16.61 -2.13
CA ASP A 16 -18.68 15.95 -0.86
C ASP A 16 -17.43 15.60 -0.03
N ARG A 17 -16.26 15.49 -0.69
CA ARG A 17 -15.00 15.13 -0.03
C ARG A 17 -14.15 16.31 0.39
N CYS A 18 -13.97 17.30 -0.48
CA CYS A 18 -13.07 18.42 -0.21
C CYS A 18 -13.79 19.76 0.02
N GLY A 19 -15.12 19.79 -0.11
CA GLY A 19 -15.93 21.01 0.06
C GLY A 19 -15.77 22.04 -1.06
N ASN A 20 -14.76 21.91 -1.94
CA ASN A 20 -14.52 22.84 -3.02
C ASN A 20 -15.61 22.72 -4.09
N ALA A 21 -16.10 23.87 -4.56
CA ALA A 21 -17.10 23.91 -5.61
C ALA A 21 -16.50 23.52 -6.97
N PHE A 22 -17.25 22.73 -7.75
CA PHE A 22 -16.88 22.32 -9.10
C PHE A 22 -18.10 22.28 -10.02
N MET A 23 -17.86 22.32 -11.33
CA MET A 23 -18.90 22.38 -12.36
C MET A 23 -19.45 20.99 -12.64
N VAL A 24 -20.78 20.85 -12.64
CA VAL A 24 -21.47 19.62 -12.99
C VAL A 24 -22.63 19.88 -13.95
N LYS A 25 -22.98 18.91 -14.80
CA LYS A 25 -24.09 19.09 -15.73
C LYS A 25 -25.43 18.97 -15.00
N LYS A 26 -26.29 19.95 -15.22
CA LYS A 26 -27.62 20.02 -14.62
C LYS A 26 -28.46 18.80 -15.04
N GLY A 27 -29.00 18.07 -14.06
CA GLY A 27 -29.86 16.89 -14.28
C GLY A 27 -29.11 15.56 -14.47
N GLN A 28 -27.77 15.56 -14.44
CA GLN A 28 -26.99 14.32 -14.61
C GLN A 28 -26.79 13.55 -13.29
N ILE A 29 -26.96 14.21 -12.15
CA ILE A 29 -26.69 13.65 -10.82
C ILE A 29 -27.99 13.19 -10.17
N LYS A 30 -28.06 11.91 -9.84
CA LYS A 30 -29.14 11.37 -9.00
C LYS A 30 -28.91 11.79 -7.54
N PRO A 31 -29.96 12.03 -6.73
CA PRO A 31 -29.81 12.44 -5.34
C PRO A 31 -28.98 11.49 -4.47
N GLU A 32 -28.88 10.22 -4.88
CA GLU A 32 -28.18 9.14 -4.16
C GLU A 32 -26.69 9.02 -4.55
N GLN A 33 -26.20 9.77 -5.53
CA GLN A 33 -24.81 9.70 -5.97
C GLN A 33 -23.93 10.73 -5.25
N GLU A 34 -22.83 10.24 -4.68
CA GLU A 34 -21.79 11.05 -4.08
C GLU A 34 -21.13 11.96 -5.15
N LEU A 35 -21.04 13.24 -4.84
CA LEU A 35 -20.60 14.29 -5.74
C LEU A 35 -19.11 14.59 -5.54
N ILE A 36 -18.27 13.88 -6.27
CA ILE A 36 -16.81 13.97 -6.14
C ILE A 36 -16.20 14.72 -7.33
N CYS A 37 -15.32 15.69 -7.07
CA CYS A 37 -14.63 16.42 -8.13
C CYS A 37 -13.48 15.62 -8.77
N ASP A 38 -13.15 15.93 -10.02
CA ASP A 38 -12.08 15.26 -10.78
C ASP A 38 -10.73 15.24 -10.04
N ASN A 39 -10.42 16.28 -9.27
CA ASN A 39 -9.18 16.33 -8.49
C ASN A 39 -9.18 15.28 -7.37
N CYS A 40 -10.29 15.08 -6.67
CA CYS A 40 -10.41 14.05 -5.64
C CYS A 40 -10.33 12.64 -6.25
N ILE A 41 -10.92 12.42 -7.44
CA ILE A 41 -10.81 11.15 -8.17
C ILE A 41 -9.36 10.88 -8.55
N LYS A 42 -8.69 11.84 -9.21
CA LYS A 42 -7.28 11.72 -9.61
C LYS A 42 -6.34 11.51 -8.43
N LEU A 43 -6.63 12.16 -7.29
CA LEU A 43 -5.86 11.98 -6.06
C LEU A 43 -5.98 10.55 -5.53
N GLU A 44 -7.17 9.95 -5.54
CA GLU A 44 -7.34 8.55 -5.15
C GLU A 44 -6.67 7.58 -6.12
N GLU A 45 -6.81 7.78 -7.43
CA GLU A 45 -6.13 6.95 -8.44
C GLU A 45 -4.61 7.00 -8.27
N ARG A 46 -4.08 8.20 -8.02
CA ARG A 46 -2.64 8.38 -7.74
C ARG A 46 -2.24 7.71 -6.43
N LYS A 47 -3.03 7.81 -5.37
CA LYS A 47 -2.79 7.09 -4.11
C LYS A 47 -2.74 5.58 -4.34
N LYS A 48 -3.71 5.02 -5.07
CA LYS A 48 -3.73 3.58 -5.43
C LYS A 48 -2.50 3.17 -6.23
N THR A 49 -2.13 3.96 -7.24
CA THR A 49 -0.94 3.68 -8.07
C THR A 49 0.34 3.71 -7.23
N LEU A 50 0.48 4.69 -6.33
CA LEU A 50 1.61 4.77 -5.43
C LEU A 50 1.64 3.59 -4.46
N MET A 51 0.49 3.15 -3.94
CA MET A 51 0.40 1.95 -3.11
C MET A 51 0.83 0.69 -3.87
N LEU A 52 0.34 0.49 -5.10
CA LEU A 52 0.76 -0.63 -5.95
C LEU A 52 2.27 -0.63 -6.18
N GLY A 53 2.86 0.52 -6.51
CA GLY A 53 4.31 0.64 -6.67
C GLY A 53 5.11 0.47 -5.36
N VAL A 54 4.48 0.69 -4.20
CA VAL A 54 5.06 0.31 -2.91
C VAL A 54 5.00 -1.21 -2.75
N PHE A 55 3.87 -1.86 -3.04
CA PHE A 55 3.73 -3.31 -2.96
C PHE A 55 4.72 -4.08 -3.86
N ASP A 56 5.03 -3.58 -5.05
CA ASP A 56 6.05 -4.22 -5.90
C ASP A 56 7.45 -4.21 -5.24
N LYS A 57 7.82 -3.09 -4.61
CA LYS A 57 9.10 -2.97 -3.86
C LYS A 57 9.09 -3.81 -2.59
N VAL A 58 7.92 -4.02 -2.01
CA VAL A 58 7.72 -4.89 -0.85
C VAL A 58 8.03 -6.33 -1.22
N ILE A 59 7.45 -6.83 -2.30
CA ILE A 59 7.68 -8.19 -2.78
C ILE A 59 9.17 -8.42 -3.01
N GLU A 60 9.88 -7.44 -3.58
CA GLU A 60 11.34 -7.53 -3.76
C GLU A 60 12.08 -7.70 -2.42
N VAL A 61 11.71 -6.94 -1.39
CA VAL A 61 12.35 -7.01 -0.07
C VAL A 61 11.98 -8.31 0.66
N GLU A 62 10.73 -8.74 0.58
CA GLU A 62 10.28 -10.01 1.15
C GLU A 62 11.02 -11.20 0.53
N ASN A 63 11.19 -11.21 -0.79
CA ASN A 63 11.98 -12.22 -1.50
C ASN A 63 13.44 -12.23 -1.03
N LYS A 64 14.07 -11.05 -0.90
CA LYS A 64 15.44 -10.94 -0.36
C LYS A 64 15.54 -11.45 1.08
N MET A 65 14.52 -11.21 1.91
CA MET A 65 14.48 -11.76 3.27
C MET A 65 14.36 -13.28 3.26
N GLU A 66 13.55 -13.84 2.37
CA GLU A 66 13.42 -15.29 2.21
C GLU A 66 14.74 -15.93 1.76
N ASP A 67 15.40 -15.35 0.76
CA ASP A 67 16.73 -15.78 0.31
C ASP A 67 17.74 -15.77 1.46
N SER A 68 17.75 -14.68 2.23
CA SER A 68 18.67 -14.56 3.37
C SER A 68 18.36 -15.55 4.50
N ILE A 69 17.08 -15.87 4.74
CA ILE A 69 16.69 -16.95 5.66
C ILE A 69 17.21 -18.30 5.16
N ASN A 70 17.11 -18.57 3.86
CA ASN A 70 17.56 -19.82 3.26
C ASN A 70 19.08 -19.96 3.31
N GLU A 71 19.83 -18.88 3.08
CA GLU A 71 21.29 -18.86 3.29
C GLU A 71 21.66 -19.16 4.74
N MET A 72 21.00 -18.53 5.72
CA MET A 72 21.27 -18.78 7.14
C MET A 72 20.93 -20.22 7.54
N LYS A 73 19.87 -20.82 6.98
CA LYS A 73 19.56 -22.25 7.18
C LYS A 73 20.67 -23.15 6.63
N SER A 74 21.23 -22.81 5.48
CA SER A 74 22.39 -23.53 4.91
C SER A 74 23.60 -23.42 5.84
N GLN A 75 23.91 -22.21 6.32
CA GLN A 75 25.00 -21.97 7.28
C GLN A 75 24.79 -22.71 8.60
N LEU A 76 23.55 -22.77 9.10
CA LEU A 76 23.18 -23.53 10.29
C LEU A 76 23.47 -25.04 10.16
N ASN A 77 23.22 -25.61 8.97
CA ASN A 77 23.46 -27.03 8.71
C ASN A 77 24.95 -27.40 8.76
N VAL A 78 25.82 -26.50 8.30
CA VAL A 78 27.28 -26.70 8.30
C VAL A 78 27.97 -26.17 9.57
N ALA A 79 27.29 -25.34 10.36
CA ALA A 79 27.84 -24.74 11.57
C ALA A 79 28.22 -25.78 12.61
N LYS A 80 29.46 -25.69 13.11
CA LYS A 80 29.97 -26.47 14.23
C LYS A 80 29.88 -25.65 15.53
N GLY A 81 29.57 -26.33 16.63
CA GLY A 81 29.46 -25.71 17.96
C GLY A 81 28.04 -25.22 18.28
N LYS A 82 27.62 -25.38 19.54
CA LYS A 82 26.27 -25.02 20.02
C LYS A 82 26.00 -23.51 19.91
N PHE A 83 26.99 -22.68 20.19
CA PHE A 83 26.86 -21.22 20.15
C PHE A 83 26.52 -20.71 18.74
N ASN A 84 27.29 -21.12 17.72
CA ASN A 84 27.06 -20.71 16.34
C ASN A 84 25.69 -21.17 15.83
N LYS A 85 25.27 -22.39 16.18
CA LYS A 85 23.93 -22.88 15.83
C LYS A 85 22.82 -22.05 16.48
N GLN A 86 22.97 -21.71 17.76
CA GLN A 86 22.00 -20.88 18.48
C GLN A 86 21.90 -19.48 17.85
N PHE A 87 23.04 -18.88 17.52
CA PHE A 87 23.08 -17.58 16.84
C PHE A 87 22.31 -17.59 15.52
N PHE A 88 22.56 -18.56 14.64
CA PHE A 88 21.83 -18.65 13.37
C PHE A 88 20.33 -18.93 13.57
N LEU A 89 19.96 -19.78 14.53
CA LEU A 89 18.55 -20.04 14.84
C LEU A 89 17.81 -18.77 15.30
N GLU A 90 18.43 -17.97 16.15
CA GLU A 90 17.85 -16.71 16.63
C GLU A 90 17.68 -15.69 15.50
N GLN A 91 18.67 -15.57 14.62
CA GLN A 91 18.60 -14.68 13.45
C GLN A 91 17.52 -15.13 12.45
N ILE A 92 17.46 -16.43 12.15
CA ILE A 92 16.41 -17.01 11.29
C ILE A 92 15.03 -16.71 11.88
N LYS A 93 14.84 -16.94 13.18
CA LYS A 93 13.56 -16.71 13.85
C LYS A 93 13.15 -15.24 13.78
N ARG A 94 14.07 -14.32 14.10
CA ARG A 94 13.81 -12.88 14.03
C ARG A 94 13.39 -12.42 12.63
N ARG A 95 14.09 -12.90 11.59
CA ARG A 95 13.77 -12.55 10.20
C ARG A 95 12.44 -13.17 9.75
N ALA A 96 12.16 -14.41 10.12
CA ALA A 96 10.90 -15.08 9.82
C ALA A 96 9.70 -14.39 10.49
N ASP A 97 9.82 -13.99 11.76
CA ASP A 97 8.76 -13.24 12.47
C ASP A 97 8.48 -11.89 11.80
N THR A 98 9.54 -11.24 11.31
CA THR A 98 9.43 -9.95 10.60
C THR A 98 8.75 -10.11 9.24
N LEU A 99 9.13 -11.14 8.47
CA LEU A 99 8.50 -11.48 7.19
C LEU A 99 7.01 -11.80 7.38
N LYS A 100 6.68 -12.61 8.40
CA LYS A 100 5.29 -12.93 8.74
C LYS A 100 4.47 -11.67 9.02
N LYS A 101 5.01 -10.74 9.81
CA LYS A 101 4.34 -9.48 10.13
C LYS A 101 4.14 -8.59 8.89
N SER A 102 5.09 -8.60 7.96
CA SER A 102 4.97 -7.89 6.67
C SER A 102 3.76 -8.41 5.89
N ILE A 103 3.68 -9.73 5.70
CA ILE A 103 2.56 -10.39 4.98
C ILE A 103 1.22 -10.08 5.64
N GLU A 104 1.11 -10.22 6.97
CA GLU A 104 -0.13 -9.92 7.70
C GLU A 104 -0.60 -8.47 7.53
N LEU A 105 0.32 -7.51 7.44
CA LEU A 105 -0.02 -6.11 7.22
C LEU A 105 -0.46 -5.86 5.79
N VAL A 106 0.19 -6.50 4.79
CA VAL A 106 -0.26 -6.44 3.38
C VAL A 106 -1.69 -6.95 3.27
N GLU A 107 -1.99 -8.13 3.82
CA GLU A 107 -3.34 -8.71 3.80
C GLU A 107 -4.38 -7.77 4.44
N LYS A 108 -4.03 -7.13 5.56
CA LYS A 108 -4.92 -6.15 6.22
C LYS A 108 -5.14 -4.89 5.39
N ILE A 109 -4.11 -4.39 4.71
CA ILE A 109 -4.24 -3.23 3.83
C ILE A 109 -5.15 -3.57 2.66
N GLU A 110 -4.98 -4.75 2.04
CA GLU A 110 -5.86 -5.20 0.95
C GLU A 110 -7.33 -5.34 1.39
N GLN A 111 -7.57 -5.84 2.61
CA GLN A 111 -8.92 -6.07 3.13
C GLN A 111 -9.61 -4.78 3.60
N THR A 112 -8.88 -3.86 4.23
CA THR A 112 -9.48 -2.72 4.96
C THR A 112 -9.22 -1.38 4.29
N ASN A 113 -8.14 -1.26 3.51
CA ASN A 113 -7.62 -0.01 2.95
C ASN A 113 -7.48 1.10 4.03
N ASP A 114 -7.23 0.71 5.29
CA ASP A 114 -7.05 1.63 6.42
C ASP A 114 -5.63 2.20 6.41
N GLU A 115 -5.55 3.53 6.46
CA GLU A 115 -4.31 4.31 6.45
C GLU A 115 -3.38 3.93 7.61
N LYS A 116 -3.93 3.48 8.74
CA LYS A 116 -3.15 3.03 9.89
C LYS A 116 -2.28 1.82 9.57
N PHE A 117 -2.80 0.81 8.85
CA PHE A 117 -2.01 -0.37 8.50
C PHE A 117 -0.96 -0.05 7.46
N ILE A 118 -1.21 0.92 6.58
CA ILE A 118 -0.24 1.43 5.62
C ILE A 118 0.92 2.09 6.37
N GLU A 119 0.65 2.93 7.37
CA GLU A 119 1.70 3.54 8.19
C GLU A 119 2.51 2.51 8.99
N GLU A 120 1.84 1.54 9.63
CA GLU A 120 2.52 0.45 10.33
C GLU A 120 3.42 -0.35 9.39
N TYR A 121 2.96 -0.58 8.16
CA TYR A 121 3.69 -1.27 7.12
C TYR A 121 4.94 -0.48 6.67
N VAL A 122 4.79 0.81 6.38
CA VAL A 122 5.91 1.69 5.99
C VAL A 122 6.99 1.72 7.06
N ASN A 123 6.59 1.82 8.34
CA ASN A 123 7.51 1.80 9.46
C ASN A 123 8.25 0.45 9.58
N LEU A 124 7.56 -0.66 9.35
CA LEU A 124 8.18 -1.99 9.31
C LEU A 124 9.20 -2.09 8.18
N PHE A 125 8.86 -1.62 6.99
CA PHE A 125 9.73 -1.63 5.82
C PHE A 125 11.01 -0.81 6.02
N GLU A 126 10.89 0.40 6.56
CA GLU A 126 12.05 1.25 6.89
C GLU A 126 12.96 0.59 7.95
N LYS A 127 12.38 -0.10 8.93
CA LYS A 127 13.13 -0.86 9.92
C LYS A 127 13.88 -2.04 9.28
N ILE A 128 13.22 -2.82 8.41
CA ILE A 128 13.82 -3.94 7.67
C ILE A 128 15.00 -3.47 6.83
N LYS A 129 14.86 -2.31 6.18
CA LYS A 129 15.94 -1.72 5.37
C LYS A 129 17.19 -1.45 6.21
N LYS A 130 17.03 -0.77 7.35
CA LYS A 130 18.14 -0.47 8.27
C LYS A 130 18.79 -1.71 8.86
N GLU A 131 18.01 -2.76 9.14
CA GLU A 131 18.53 -3.96 9.78
C GLU A 131 19.23 -4.95 8.83
N ASN A 132 18.98 -4.87 7.51
CA ASN A 132 19.48 -5.85 6.54
C ASN A 132 20.36 -5.26 5.42
N PHE A 133 20.44 -3.94 5.26
CA PHE A 133 21.17 -3.30 4.16
C PHE A 133 22.19 -2.23 4.59
N ASP A 134 22.53 -2.14 5.88
CA ASP A 134 23.70 -1.42 6.39
C ASP A 134 24.88 -2.38 6.66
#